data_AF-A0A0A9VY67-F1
#
_entry.id   AF-A0A0A9VY67-F1
#
_cell.length_a   1.000
_cell.length_b   1.000
_cell.length_c   1.000
_cell.angle_alpha   90.00
_cell.angle_beta   90.00
_cell.angle_gamma   90.00
#
_symmetry.space_group_name_H-M   'P 1'
#
loop_
_entity.id
_entity.type
_entity.pdbx_description
1 polymer ?
#
loop_
_entity_poly.entity_id
_entity_poly.type
_entity_poly.pdbx_seq_one_letter_code
_entity_poly.pdbx_strand_id
1 'polypeptide(L)'
;WFSKHLISLVRQKIVAHSRYKLSGTQDDYDVFSGLRKNCKSLSQADYRKYVEEVQSSLSANIKTFWNFFNYMKGGNSYPDVMSLNGKLASSPQEIADLFACFFSSVYDPAVTSVSNYDCQDVVSLGNVEVLECDVLRELQSLDTRKGMGP
;
A
#
# COMPACT_ATOMS: atom_id res chain seq x y z
N TRP A 1 -8.90 0.65 10.78
CA TRP A 1 -10.14 1.28 11.28
C TRP A 1 -10.73 0.44 12.40
N PHE A 2 -10.34 0.69 13.65
CA PHE A 2 -10.92 0.01 14.81
C PHE A 2 -10.97 0.99 15.98
N SER A 3 -12.17 1.42 16.38
CA SER A 3 -12.34 2.21 17.59
C SER A 3 -12.13 1.34 18.85
N LYS A 4 -11.71 1.96 19.95
CA LYS A 4 -11.65 1.29 21.26
C LYS A 4 -13.01 0.70 21.65
N HIS A 5 -14.09 1.38 21.26
CA HIS A 5 -15.45 0.93 21.50
C HIS A 5 -15.78 -0.35 20.71
N LEU A 6 -15.44 -0.41 19.42
CA LEU A 6 -15.63 -1.61 18.60
C LEU A 6 -14.82 -2.80 19.15
N ILE A 7 -13.58 -2.58 19.58
CA ILE A 7 -12.75 -3.63 20.19
C ILE A 7 -13.42 -4.18 21.47
N SER A 8 -13.95 -3.29 22.32
CA SER A 8 -14.69 -3.69 23.53
C SER A 8 -15.93 -4.51 23.19
N LEU A 9 -16.73 -4.07 22.20
CA LEU A 9 -17.92 -4.80 21.76
C LEU A 9 -17.59 -6.17 21.19
N VAL A 10 -16.50 -6.32 20.42
CA VAL A 10 -16.06 -7.61 19.90
C VAL A 10 -15.72 -8.57 21.05
N ARG A 11 -15.04 -8.09 22.09
CA ARG A 11 -14.73 -8.90 23.29
C ARG A 11 -16.02 -9.32 24.02
N GLN A 12 -16.94 -8.39 24.24
CA GLN A 12 -18.23 -8.69 24.87
C GLN A 12 -19.03 -9.71 24.06
N LYS A 13 -19.08 -9.57 22.73
CA LYS A 13 -19.74 -10.51 21.82
C LYS A 13 -19.14 -11.91 21.94
N ILE A 14 -17.81 -12.04 22.03
CA ILE A 14 -17.15 -13.34 22.20
C ILE A 14 -17.59 -13.99 23.53
N VAL A 15 -17.57 -13.24 24.63
CA VAL A 15 -18.01 -13.73 25.95
C VAL A 15 -19.47 -14.15 25.94
N ALA A 16 -20.36 -13.32 25.36
CA ALA A 16 -21.79 -13.63 25.26
C ALA A 16 -22.05 -14.87 24.39
N HIS A 17 -21.30 -15.03 23.29
CA HIS A 17 -21.40 -16.23 22.46
C HIS A 17 -20.98 -17.49 23.22
N SER A 18 -19.86 -17.43 23.96
CA SER A 18 -19.43 -18.54 24.81
C SER A 18 -20.49 -18.89 25.86
N ARG A 19 -21.11 -17.89 26.49
CA ARG A 19 -22.20 -18.11 27.45
C ARG A 19 -23.41 -18.79 26.80
N TYR A 20 -23.90 -18.27 25.68
CA TYR A 20 -24.99 -18.89 24.91
C TYR A 20 -24.68 -20.34 24.53
N LYS A 21 -23.44 -20.62 24.11
CA LYS A 21 -23.01 -21.99 23.76
C LYS A 21 -23.01 -22.96 24.94
N LEU A 22 -22.85 -22.45 26.17
CA LEU A 22 -22.89 -23.24 27.40
C LEU A 22 -24.31 -23.42 27.92
N SER A 23 -25.12 -22.35 27.94
CA SER A 23 -26.45 -22.36 28.53
C SER A 23 -27.55 -22.82 27.57
N GLY A 24 -27.42 -22.52 26.27
CA GLY A 24 -28.41 -22.82 25.24
C GLY A 24 -29.72 -22.02 25.35
N THR A 25 -29.80 -21.01 26.22
CA THR A 25 -31.04 -20.27 26.49
C THR A 25 -31.32 -19.20 25.43
N GLN A 26 -32.60 -18.85 25.28
CA GLN A 26 -33.03 -17.77 24.38
C GLN A 26 -32.53 -16.39 24.85
N ASP A 27 -32.52 -16.13 26.16
CA ASP A 27 -32.06 -14.87 26.71
C ASP A 27 -30.57 -14.61 26.40
N ASP A 28 -29.72 -15.64 26.56
CA ASP A 28 -28.30 -15.52 26.23
C ASP A 28 -28.08 -15.36 24.72
N TYR A 29 -28.93 -15.99 23.90
CA TYR A 29 -28.92 -15.79 22.45
C TYR A 29 -29.26 -14.34 22.07
N ASP A 30 -30.28 -13.74 22.69
CA ASP A 30 -30.72 -12.38 22.40
C ASP A 30 -29.63 -11.37 22.75
N VAL A 31 -28.94 -11.56 23.87
CA VAL A 31 -27.76 -10.77 24.26
C VAL A 31 -26.64 -10.89 23.22
N PHE A 32 -26.30 -12.12 22.82
CA PHE A 32 -25.28 -12.36 21.79
C PHE A 32 -25.67 -11.74 20.44
N SER A 33 -26.92 -11.91 20.01
CA SER A 33 -27.46 -11.41 18.75
C SER A 33 -27.43 -9.89 18.71
N GLY A 34 -27.83 -9.23 19.81
CA GLY A 34 -27.74 -7.78 19.98
C GLY A 34 -26.30 -7.27 19.85
N LEU A 35 -25.36 -7.91 20.55
CA LEU A 35 -23.94 -7.56 20.47
C LEU A 35 -23.37 -7.78 19.06
N ARG A 36 -23.78 -8.84 18.37
CA ARG A 36 -23.40 -9.11 16.97
C ARG A 36 -23.93 -8.01 16.04
N LYS A 37 -25.18 -7.60 16.19
CA LYS A 37 -25.79 -6.49 15.43
C LYS A 37 -25.04 -5.18 15.66
N ASN A 38 -24.73 -4.86 16.92
CA ASN A 38 -23.99 -3.66 17.28
C ASN A 38 -22.56 -3.66 16.71
N CYS A 39 -21.85 -4.79 16.79
CA CYS A 39 -20.53 -4.94 16.17
C CYS A 39 -20.58 -4.65 14.66
N LYS A 40 -21.58 -5.21 13.95
CA LYS A 40 -21.74 -5.00 12.49
C LYS A 40 -22.03 -3.54 12.15
N SER A 41 -22.93 -2.91 12.89
CA SER A 41 -23.30 -1.51 12.64
C SER A 41 -22.12 -0.58 12.91
N LEU A 42 -21.44 -0.75 14.05
CA LEU A 42 -20.31 0.10 14.42
C LEU A 42 -19.10 -0.13 13.53
N SER A 43 -18.80 -1.37 13.12
CA SER A 43 -17.68 -1.62 12.19
C SER A 43 -17.90 -0.94 10.84
N GLN A 44 -19.13 -0.91 10.34
CA GLN A 44 -19.48 -0.18 9.12
C GLN A 44 -19.36 1.33 9.32
N ALA A 45 -19.78 1.86 10.47
CA ALA A 45 -19.65 3.28 10.78
C ALA A 45 -18.18 3.72 10.89
N ASP A 46 -17.37 2.97 11.66
CA ASP A 46 -15.93 3.22 11.81
C ASP A 46 -15.20 3.15 10.47
N TYR A 47 -15.60 2.22 9.59
CA TYR A 47 -15.01 2.12 8.26
C TYR A 47 -15.38 3.30 7.36
N ARG A 48 -16.65 3.71 7.31
CA ARG A 48 -17.07 4.89 6.53
C ARG A 48 -16.34 6.15 6.96
N LYS A 49 -16.26 6.37 8.28
CA LYS A 49 -15.53 7.51 8.84
C LYS A 49 -14.06 7.49 8.42
N TYR A 50 -13.41 6.32 8.48
CA TYR A 50 -12.03 6.18 8.02
C TYR A 50 -11.87 6.50 6.53
N VAL A 51 -12.79 6.06 5.66
CA VAL A 51 -12.74 6.39 4.23
C VAL A 51 -12.92 7.90 3.99
N GLU A 52 -13.84 8.54 4.69
CA GLU A 52 -14.04 10.00 4.64
C GLU A 52 -12.77 10.76 5.10
N GLU A 53 -12.10 10.29 6.14
CA GLU A 53 -10.82 10.82 6.61
C GLU A 53 -9.70 10.65 5.57
N VAL A 54 -9.63 9.51 4.89
CA VAL A 54 -8.66 9.29 3.79
C VAL A 54 -8.94 10.23 2.62
N GLN A 55 -10.21 10.41 2.24
CA GLN A 55 -10.60 11.29 1.14
C GLN A 55 -10.31 12.76 1.44
N SER A 56 -10.69 13.23 2.65
CA SER A 56 -10.46 14.61 3.08
C SER A 56 -8.98 14.93 3.30
N SER A 57 -8.16 13.94 3.68
CA SER A 57 -6.72 14.11 3.86
C SER A 57 -5.90 13.92 2.59
N LEU A 58 -6.52 13.67 1.42
CA LEU A 58 -5.80 13.34 0.18
C LEU A 58 -4.79 14.42 -0.24
N SER A 59 -5.17 15.70 -0.14
CA SER A 59 -4.29 16.83 -0.48
C SER A 59 -3.22 17.11 0.58
N ALA A 60 -3.52 16.82 1.85
CA ALA A 60 -2.63 17.10 2.98
C ALA A 60 -1.65 15.96 3.26
N ASN A 61 -2.04 14.71 2.97
CA ASN A 61 -1.26 13.52 3.28
C ASN A 61 -1.60 12.36 2.32
N ILE A 62 -1.03 12.41 1.12
CA ILE A 62 -1.23 11.36 0.10
C ILE A 62 -0.80 9.95 0.55
N LYS A 63 0.00 9.82 1.62
CA LYS A 63 0.43 8.51 2.15
C LYS A 63 -0.76 7.73 2.73
N THR A 64 -1.77 8.39 3.29
CA THR A 64 -2.97 7.70 3.83
C THR A 64 -3.76 7.03 2.72
N PHE A 65 -3.85 7.68 1.56
CA PHE A 65 -4.45 7.14 0.35
C PHE A 65 -3.69 5.91 -0.17
N TRP A 66 -2.36 6.00 -0.31
CA TRP A 66 -1.57 4.86 -0.77
C TRP A 66 -1.63 3.68 0.20
N ASN A 67 -1.62 3.93 1.51
CA ASN A 67 -1.83 2.89 2.51
C ASN A 67 -3.21 2.22 2.38
N PHE A 68 -4.26 3.00 2.18
CA PHE A 68 -5.61 2.49 1.94
C PHE A 68 -5.66 1.62 0.67
N PHE A 69 -5.12 2.11 -0.44
CA PHE A 69 -5.09 1.42 -1.72
C PHE A 69 -4.30 0.11 -1.66
N ASN A 70 -3.11 0.14 -1.05
CA ASN A 70 -2.25 -1.03 -0.88
C ASN A 70 -2.92 -2.10 -0.02
N TYR A 71 -3.61 -1.69 1.05
CA TYR A 71 -4.37 -2.62 1.89
C TYR A 71 -5.55 -3.24 1.14
N MET A 72 -6.21 -2.48 0.26
CA MET A 72 -7.34 -2.95 -0.52
C MET A 72 -6.94 -3.94 -1.63
N LYS A 73 -5.77 -3.74 -2.25
CA LYS A 73 -5.30 -4.58 -3.35
C LYS A 73 -4.84 -5.99 -2.96
N GLY A 74 -4.69 -6.28 -1.66
CA GLY A 74 -4.53 -7.66 -1.18
C GLY A 74 -3.45 -8.45 -1.93
N GLY A 75 -2.20 -8.00 -1.82
CA GLY A 75 -1.02 -8.72 -2.33
C GLY A 75 -0.31 -7.99 -3.46
N ASN A 76 1.02 -8.12 -3.48
CA ASN A 76 1.91 -7.66 -4.56
C ASN A 76 1.75 -8.53 -5.83
N SER A 77 0.53 -8.98 -6.14
CA SER A 77 0.26 -9.73 -7.36
C SER A 77 0.01 -8.76 -8.49
N TYR A 78 0.59 -9.05 -9.64
CA TYR A 78 0.25 -8.39 -10.88
C TYR A 78 -1.18 -8.82 -11.31
N PRO A 79 -1.87 -8.02 -12.15
CA PRO A 79 -3.18 -8.39 -12.69
C PRO A 79 -3.12 -9.74 -13.41
N ASP A 80 -4.11 -10.60 -13.19
CA ASP A 80 -4.24 -11.89 -13.88
C ASP A 80 -4.39 -11.73 -15.40
N VAL A 81 -4.84 -10.56 -15.85
CA VAL A 81 -4.95 -10.20 -17.26
C VAL A 81 -4.33 -8.83 -17.48
N MET A 82 -3.40 -8.73 -18.43
CA MET A 82 -2.77 -7.48 -18.85
C MET A 82 -3.26 -7.07 -20.25
N SER A 83 -3.23 -5.77 -20.55
CA SER A 83 -3.70 -5.25 -21.83
C SER A 83 -2.75 -4.24 -22.46
N LEU A 84 -2.52 -4.34 -23.77
CA LEU A 84 -1.76 -3.36 -24.55
C LEU A 84 -2.41 -3.19 -25.93
N ASN A 85 -2.78 -1.97 -26.32
CA ASN A 85 -3.38 -1.64 -27.63
C ASN A 85 -4.55 -2.57 -28.02
N GLY A 86 -5.42 -2.90 -27.06
CA GLY A 86 -6.58 -3.78 -27.26
C GLY A 86 -6.27 -5.28 -27.27
N LYS A 87 -5.01 -5.70 -27.15
CA LYS A 87 -4.65 -7.10 -26.89
C LYS A 87 -4.73 -7.40 -25.40
N LEU A 88 -5.32 -8.54 -25.05
CA LEU A 88 -5.38 -9.06 -23.69
C LEU A 88 -4.45 -10.27 -23.57
N ALA A 89 -3.73 -10.39 -22.46
CA ALA A 89 -2.84 -11.48 -22.15
C ALA A 89 -3.15 -12.02 -20.75
N SER A 90 -3.28 -13.34 -20.63
CA SER A 90 -3.59 -14.00 -19.34
C SER A 90 -2.63 -15.13 -18.99
N SER A 91 -1.86 -15.63 -19.97
CA SER A 91 -0.79 -16.58 -19.70
C SER A 91 0.54 -15.85 -19.42
N PRO A 92 1.46 -16.42 -18.64
CA PRO A 92 2.76 -15.80 -18.36
C PRO A 92 3.56 -15.47 -19.62
N GLN A 93 3.48 -16.33 -20.65
CA GLN A 93 4.16 -16.11 -21.92
C GLN A 93 3.56 -14.93 -22.68
N GLU A 94 2.23 -14.87 -22.83
CA GLU A 94 1.56 -13.74 -23.50
C GLU A 94 1.85 -12.41 -22.79
N ILE A 95 1.90 -12.44 -21.45
CA ILE A 95 2.24 -11.26 -20.64
C ILE A 95 3.67 -10.82 -20.92
N ALA A 96 4.63 -11.74 -20.93
CA ALA A 96 6.03 -11.44 -21.26
C ALA A 96 6.16 -10.87 -22.68
N ASP A 97 5.42 -11.42 -23.64
CA ASP A 97 5.40 -10.95 -25.03
C ASP A 97 4.80 -9.53 -25.12
N LEU A 98 3.74 -9.21 -24.36
CA LEU A 98 3.21 -7.84 -24.27
C LEU A 98 4.24 -6.85 -23.71
N PHE A 99 4.99 -7.25 -22.67
CA PHE A 99 6.08 -6.42 -22.16
C PHE A 99 7.17 -6.21 -23.20
N ALA A 100 7.57 -7.26 -23.91
CA ALA A 100 8.56 -7.17 -24.98
C ALA A 100 8.10 -6.21 -26.09
N CYS A 101 6.83 -6.31 -26.52
CA CYS A 101 6.23 -5.40 -27.49
C CYS A 101 6.17 -3.95 -26.98
N PHE A 102 5.82 -3.74 -25.72
CA PHE A 102 5.81 -2.40 -25.13
C PHE A 102 7.22 -1.82 -25.13
N PHE A 103 8.19 -2.51 -24.53
CA PHE A 103 9.55 -2.01 -24.39
C PHE A 103 10.23 -1.77 -25.75
N SER A 104 10.04 -2.67 -26.72
CA SER A 104 10.58 -2.44 -28.06
C SER A 104 9.98 -1.21 -28.77
N SER A 105 8.77 -0.79 -28.37
CA SER A 105 8.13 0.43 -28.91
C SER A 105 8.61 1.72 -28.27
N VAL A 106 9.14 1.67 -27.03
CA VAL A 106 9.60 2.87 -26.31
C VAL A 106 11.12 3.06 -26.43
N TYR A 107 11.87 1.99 -26.65
CA TYR A 107 13.28 2.10 -26.98
C TYR A 107 13.45 2.49 -28.45
N ASP A 108 14.28 3.49 -28.70
CA ASP A 108 14.66 3.83 -30.06
C ASP A 108 15.27 2.59 -30.74
N PRO A 109 14.95 2.32 -32.03
CA PRO A 109 15.68 1.31 -32.79
C PRO A 109 17.17 1.67 -32.71
N ALA A 110 18.03 0.66 -32.67
CA ALA A 110 19.48 0.82 -32.56
C ALA A 110 20.06 1.60 -33.78
N VAL A 111 19.87 2.91 -33.77
CA VAL A 111 20.47 3.90 -34.65
C VAL A 111 21.20 4.91 -33.78
N THR A 112 21.85 4.42 -32.74
CA THR A 112 22.98 5.11 -32.15
C THR A 112 24.19 4.34 -32.62
N SER A 113 24.96 4.96 -33.53
CA SER A 113 26.40 4.73 -33.57
C SER A 113 26.83 4.60 -32.11
N VAL A 114 27.29 3.41 -31.71
CA VAL A 114 27.77 3.20 -30.36
C VAL A 114 28.91 4.20 -30.22
N SER A 115 28.66 5.35 -29.59
CA SER A 115 29.73 6.25 -29.23
C SER A 115 30.57 5.40 -28.30
N ASN A 116 31.77 5.03 -28.76
CA ASN A 116 32.80 4.52 -27.88
C ASN A 116 33.10 5.65 -26.91
N TYR A 117 32.31 5.73 -25.84
CA TYR A 117 32.65 6.53 -24.69
C TYR A 117 33.87 5.83 -24.13
N ASP A 118 35.01 6.49 -24.24
CA ASP A 118 36.22 6.04 -23.55
C ASP A 118 35.83 5.95 -22.07
N CYS A 119 35.96 4.76 -21.49
CA CYS A 119 35.72 4.58 -20.07
C CYS A 119 36.79 5.41 -19.37
N GLN A 120 36.45 6.63 -18.96
CA GLN A 120 37.34 7.41 -18.13
C GLN A 120 37.38 6.71 -16.78
N ASP A 121 38.40 5.86 -16.60
CA ASP A 121 38.73 5.22 -15.32
C ASP A 121 39.01 6.25 -14.19
N VAL A 122 39.10 7.53 -14.55
CA VAL A 122 39.35 8.64 -13.63
C VAL A 122 38.31 9.74 -13.84
N VAL A 123 37.31 9.77 -12.96
CA VAL A 123 36.44 10.93 -12.79
C VAL A 123 37.18 11.93 -11.91
N SER A 124 37.56 13.09 -12.47
CA SER A 124 38.15 14.17 -11.67
C SER A 124 37.06 14.88 -10.87
N LEU A 125 37.01 14.61 -9.57
CA LEU A 125 36.11 15.27 -8.62
C LEU A 125 36.67 16.62 -8.11
N GLY A 126 37.74 17.14 -8.71
CA GLY A 126 38.48 18.30 -8.20
C GLY A 126 37.67 19.59 -8.06
N ASN A 127 36.49 19.66 -8.69
CA ASN A 127 35.58 20.80 -8.61
C ASN A 127 34.33 20.52 -7.73
N VAL A 128 34.29 19.39 -7.01
CA VAL A 128 33.20 19.08 -6.08
C VAL A 128 33.61 19.59 -4.70
N GLU A 129 33.05 20.72 -4.31
CA GLU A 129 33.17 21.25 -2.95
C GLU A 129 31.94 20.83 -2.14
N VAL A 130 32.17 20.13 -1.04
CA VAL A 130 31.15 19.80 -0.04
C VAL A 130 31.44 20.63 1.19
N LEU A 131 30.59 21.61 1.49
CA LEU A 131 30.77 22.48 2.65
C LEU A 131 30.17 21.83 3.90
N GLU A 132 30.70 22.18 5.06
CA GLU A 132 30.18 21.73 6.36
C GLU A 132 28.69 22.07 6.53
N CYS A 133 28.27 23.24 6.04
CA CYS A 133 26.89 23.66 6.11
C CYS A 133 25.94 22.82 5.24
N ASP A 134 26.42 22.23 4.15
CA ASP A 134 25.64 21.32 3.30
C ASP A 134 25.43 19.98 4.01
N VAL A 135 26.51 19.44 4.60
CA VAL A 135 26.44 18.20 5.40
C VAL A 135 25.53 18.37 6.60
N LEU A 136 25.66 19.48 7.34
CA LEU A 136 24.83 19.76 8.52
C LEU A 136 23.35 19.90 8.17
N ARG A 137 23.04 20.58 7.06
CA ARG A 137 21.67 20.76 6.58
C ARG A 137 21.02 19.42 6.23
N GLU A 138 21.74 18.55 5.53
CA GLU A 138 21.22 17.24 5.17
C GLU A 138 21.09 16.34 6.40
N LEU A 139 22.05 16.34 7.33
CA LEU A 139 21.91 15.59 8.58
C LEU A 139 20.70 16.03 9.41
N GLN A 140 20.39 17.32 9.43
CA GLN A 140 19.20 17.86 10.10
C GLN A 140 17.90 17.54 9.37
N SER A 141 17.94 17.31 8.06
CA SER A 141 16.76 16.98 7.24
C SER A 141 16.36 15.49 7.35
N LEU A 142 17.24 14.64 7.85
CA LEU A 142 17.01 13.20 7.97
C LEU A 142 15.93 12.85 9.01
N ASP A 143 14.99 12.00 8.61
CA ASP A 143 14.01 11.39 9.53
C ASP A 143 14.67 10.23 10.29
N THR A 144 14.97 10.43 11.58
CA THR A 144 15.63 9.45 12.45
C THR A 144 14.85 8.15 12.66
N ARG A 145 13.58 8.10 12.22
CA ARG A 145 12.74 6.89 12.27
C ARG A 145 12.89 6.01 11.03
N LYS A 146 13.60 6.46 10.00
CA LYS A 146 13.87 5.69 8.78
C LYS A 146 15.24 5.05 8.85
N GLY A 147 15.32 3.78 8.42
CA GLY A 147 16.59 3.06 8.31
C GLY A 147 17.39 3.49 7.07
N MET A 148 18.62 2.99 6.99
CA MET A 148 19.52 3.20 5.84
C MET A 148 19.06 2.32 4.66
N GLY A 149 18.52 2.92 3.60
CA GLY A 149 18.13 2.26 2.35
C GLY A 149 17.10 3.06 1.53
N PRO A 150 16.91 2.76 0.23
CA PRO A 150 15.78 3.27 -0.54
C PRO A 150 14.43 2.80 0.01
#